data_AF-A0A7S0ARS7-F1
#
_entry.id   AF-A0A7S0ARS7-F1
#
_cell.length_a   1.000
_cell.length_b   1.000
_cell.length_c   1.000
_cell.angle_alpha   90.00
_cell.angle_beta   90.00
_cell.angle_gamma   90.00
#
_symmetry.space_group_name_H-M   'P 1'
#
loop_
_entity.id
_entity.type
_entity.pdbx_description
1 polymer ?
#
loop_
_entity_poly.entity_id
_entity_poly.type
_entity_poly.pdbx_seq_one_letter_code
_entity_poly.pdbx_strand_id
1 'polypeptide(L)'
;VVVGVPTLCLFVPCSSAELGGTGWEALGRRGFWTVGGDFNDTPIVLPEVQHRAIKDAPQAAREVAEALKEAFPGLAEASVCRSSEGGDGGEVVVIVNPGADTKAACVKALAICHHVEEDGETFGPLFERAEVTEKDWSAHAKCGFNQDPEDQEEEDEDEKMQGVVAMTKIMAESLTNGFQFTFSDYISCAPMLYGGYSSDGSIVGVLTSRVWT
;
A
#
# COMPACT_ATOMS: atom_id res chain seq x y z
N VAL A 1 27.34 -6.50 7.70
CA VAL A 1 26.20 -5.58 7.43
C VAL A 1 25.09 -5.98 8.37
N VAL A 2 24.74 -5.14 9.33
CA VAL A 2 23.55 -5.39 10.16
C VAL A 2 22.36 -5.12 9.25
N VAL A 3 21.66 -6.18 8.85
CA VAL A 3 20.46 -6.05 8.02
C VAL A 3 19.34 -5.60 8.95
N GLY A 4 18.90 -4.36 8.82
CA GLY A 4 17.75 -3.86 9.55
C GLY A 4 16.49 -4.65 9.20
N VAL A 5 15.55 -4.76 10.15
CA VAL A 5 14.25 -5.37 9.89
C VAL A 5 13.36 -4.32 9.19
N PRO A 6 12.75 -4.65 8.04
CA PRO A 6 11.79 -3.77 7.37
C PRO A 6 10.72 -3.31 8.36
N THR A 7 10.56 -2.01 8.51
CA THR A 7 9.62 -1.43 9.49
C THR A 7 8.74 -0.40 8.81
N LEU A 8 7.42 -0.54 8.93
CA LEU A 8 6.45 0.40 8.41
C LEU A 8 6.29 1.60 9.35
N CYS A 9 6.30 2.79 8.77
CA CYS A 9 6.02 4.06 9.43
C CYS A 9 4.79 4.72 8.79
N LEU A 10 3.88 5.23 9.64
CA LEU A 10 2.60 5.81 9.28
C LEU A 10 2.43 7.20 9.89
N PHE A 11 1.58 8.05 9.30
CA PHE A 11 1.25 9.36 9.88
C PHE A 11 0.52 9.21 11.21
N VAL A 12 -0.37 8.21 11.30
CA VAL A 12 -1.04 7.80 12.53
C VAL A 12 -0.59 6.38 12.85
N PRO A 13 0.35 6.19 13.79
CA PRO A 13 0.78 4.86 14.19
C PRO A 13 -0.40 4.01 14.65
N CYS A 14 -0.44 2.77 14.20
CA CYS A 14 -1.42 1.77 14.59
C CYS A 14 -0.79 0.37 14.56
N SER A 15 -1.52 -0.61 15.06
CA SER A 15 -1.21 -2.02 14.86
C SER A 15 -1.47 -2.45 13.41
N SER A 16 -0.81 -3.52 12.98
CA SER A 16 -1.13 -4.22 11.73
C SER A 16 -2.57 -4.72 11.67
N ALA A 17 -3.16 -5.11 12.81
CA ALA A 17 -4.59 -5.48 12.88
C ALA A 17 -5.52 -4.30 12.62
N GLU A 18 -5.17 -3.10 13.10
CA GLU A 18 -5.92 -1.87 12.80
C GLU A 18 -5.70 -1.42 11.36
N LEU A 19 -4.47 -1.55 10.84
CA LEU A 19 -4.12 -1.20 9.47
C LEU A 19 -4.78 -2.11 8.44
N GLY A 20 -4.76 -3.42 8.68
CA GLY A 20 -5.31 -4.45 7.79
C GLY A 20 -6.72 -4.91 8.13
N GLY A 21 -7.43 -4.24 9.04
CA GLY A 21 -8.72 -4.72 9.56
C GLY A 21 -9.55 -3.66 10.30
N THR A 22 -10.18 -4.08 11.40
CA THR A 22 -11.28 -3.42 12.17
C THR A 22 -11.08 -1.94 12.54
N GLY A 23 -9.86 -1.39 12.47
CA GLY A 23 -9.62 0.04 12.63
C GLY A 23 -10.29 0.89 11.55
N TRP A 24 -10.62 0.28 10.42
CA TRP A 24 -11.23 0.97 9.28
C TRP A 24 -12.69 1.34 9.50
N GLU A 25 -13.50 0.51 10.19
CA GLU A 25 -14.89 0.84 10.53
C GLU A 25 -14.98 2.06 11.47
N ALA A 26 -14.10 2.13 12.48
CA ALA A 26 -14.04 3.28 13.39
C ALA A 26 -13.63 4.58 12.69
N LEU A 27 -12.98 4.48 11.53
CA LEU A 27 -12.57 5.59 10.67
C LEU A 27 -13.48 5.76 9.43
N GLY A 28 -14.58 5.00 9.33
CA GLY A 28 -15.53 5.06 8.21
C GLY A 28 -15.04 4.48 6.88
N ARG A 29 -13.95 3.71 6.89
CA ARG A 29 -13.39 3.02 5.71
C ARG A 29 -13.86 1.56 5.67
N ARG A 30 -13.98 1.01 4.47
CA ARG A 30 -14.32 -0.41 4.23
C ARG A 30 -13.02 -1.10 3.81
N GLY A 31 -12.66 -2.23 4.40
CA GLY A 31 -11.45 -2.94 4.03
C GLY A 31 -10.91 -3.78 5.16
N PHE A 32 -10.79 -5.08 4.91
CA PHE A 32 -10.22 -6.06 5.82
C PHE A 32 -9.39 -7.00 4.96
N TRP A 33 -8.12 -7.21 5.29
CA TRP A 33 -7.24 -8.06 4.50
C TRP A 33 -7.44 -9.51 4.94
N THR A 34 -8.19 -10.26 4.15
CA THR A 34 -8.60 -11.64 4.43
C THR A 34 -8.51 -12.49 3.16
N VAL A 35 -8.41 -13.81 3.34
CA VAL A 35 -8.36 -14.75 2.20
C VAL A 35 -9.70 -14.81 1.50
N GLY A 36 -10.82 -15.00 2.21
CA GLY A 36 -12.14 -15.21 1.62
C GLY A 36 -12.91 -13.94 1.23
N GLY A 37 -12.59 -12.77 1.81
CA GLY A 37 -13.28 -11.51 1.52
C GLY A 37 -14.59 -11.28 2.29
N ASP A 38 -14.88 -12.06 3.33
CA ASP A 38 -15.90 -11.77 4.36
C ASP A 38 -15.26 -11.13 5.61
N PHE A 39 -16.03 -10.31 6.33
CA PHE A 39 -15.65 -9.70 7.61
C PHE A 39 -15.41 -10.74 8.73
N ASN A 40 -15.96 -11.95 8.57
CA ASN A 40 -15.78 -13.05 9.50
C ASN A 40 -14.53 -13.90 9.21
N ASP A 41 -13.84 -13.63 8.10
CA ASP A 41 -12.68 -14.40 7.69
C ASP A 41 -11.44 -14.08 8.53
N THR A 42 -10.47 -14.99 8.47
CA THR A 42 -9.22 -14.84 9.23
C THR A 42 -8.34 -13.74 8.61
N PRO A 43 -7.94 -12.71 9.38
CA PRO A 43 -7.03 -11.67 8.89
C PRO A 43 -5.67 -12.24 8.46
N ILE A 44 -5.11 -11.72 7.37
CA ILE A 44 -3.80 -12.15 6.86
C ILE A 44 -2.62 -11.42 7.51
N VAL A 45 -2.84 -10.69 8.61
CA VAL A 45 -1.83 -9.89 9.33
C VAL A 45 -1.57 -10.43 10.73
N LEU A 46 -0.33 -10.30 11.20
CA LEU A 46 0.08 -10.65 12.55
C LEU A 46 -0.40 -9.55 13.52
N PRO A 47 -1.38 -9.78 14.40
CA PRO A 47 -2.07 -8.70 15.12
C PRO A 47 -1.21 -7.91 16.12
N GLU A 48 -0.11 -8.49 16.57
CA GLU A 48 0.76 -7.93 17.62
C GLU A 48 1.80 -6.93 17.10
N VAL A 49 1.90 -6.73 15.78
CA VAL A 49 2.92 -5.84 15.20
C VAL A 49 2.47 -4.39 15.27
N GLN A 50 3.28 -3.55 15.93
CA GLN A 50 3.06 -2.11 16.04
C GLN A 50 3.86 -1.36 14.97
N HIS A 51 3.18 -0.55 14.17
CA HIS A 51 3.82 0.33 13.20
C HIS A 51 4.34 1.60 13.89
N ARG A 52 5.36 2.23 13.28
CA ARG A 52 6.01 3.42 13.84
C ARG A 52 5.41 4.70 13.31
N ALA A 53 5.78 5.82 13.90
CA ALA A 53 5.38 7.13 13.39
C ALA A 53 6.27 7.55 12.22
N ILE A 54 5.68 8.28 11.26
CA ILE A 54 6.38 8.83 10.10
C ILE A 54 7.55 9.73 10.50
N LYS A 55 7.46 10.40 11.66
CA LYS A 55 8.54 11.23 12.22
C LYS A 55 9.81 10.44 12.54
N ASP A 56 9.68 9.12 12.76
CA ASP A 56 10.77 8.21 13.06
C ASP A 56 11.44 7.67 11.78
N ALA A 57 10.87 7.95 10.60
CA ALA A 57 11.49 7.62 9.32
C ALA A 57 12.70 8.54 9.04
N PRO A 58 13.68 8.06 8.25
CA PRO A 58 14.74 8.89 7.69
C PRO A 58 14.21 10.15 7.02
N GLN A 59 14.99 11.22 7.07
CA GLN A 59 14.56 12.54 6.62
C GLN A 59 14.14 12.57 5.14
N ALA A 60 14.93 11.97 4.24
CA ALA A 60 14.62 12.00 2.81
C ALA A 60 13.31 11.26 2.50
N ALA A 61 13.12 10.06 3.06
CA ALA A 61 11.86 9.34 2.94
C ALA A 61 10.67 10.09 3.54
N ARG A 62 10.85 10.75 4.69
CA ARG A 62 9.80 11.53 5.37
C ARG A 62 9.37 12.75 4.56
N GLU A 63 10.31 13.48 3.97
CA GLU A 63 10.02 14.66 3.13
C GLU A 63 9.16 14.26 1.91
N VAL A 64 9.47 13.13 1.26
CA VAL A 64 8.63 12.62 0.15
C VAL A 64 7.24 12.23 0.66
N ALA A 65 7.15 11.55 1.80
CA ALA A 65 5.87 11.15 2.38
C ALA A 65 4.99 12.36 2.75
N GLU A 66 5.58 13.42 3.30
CA GLU A 66 4.90 14.69 3.61
C GLU A 66 4.40 15.36 2.33
N ALA A 67 5.24 15.45 1.28
CA ALA A 67 4.83 16.00 -0.01
C ALA A 67 3.66 15.21 -0.65
N LEU A 68 3.70 13.87 -0.58
CA LEU A 68 2.60 13.02 -1.05
C LEU A 68 1.30 13.28 -0.26
N LYS A 69 1.39 13.42 1.06
CA LYS A 69 0.22 13.69 1.92
C LYS A 69 -0.38 15.07 1.67
N GLU A 70 0.46 16.08 1.43
CA GLU A 70 0.03 17.45 1.09
C GLU A 70 -0.59 17.54 -0.30
N ALA A 71 -0.06 16.78 -1.28
CA ALA A 71 -0.57 16.75 -2.64
C ALA A 71 -2.00 16.18 -2.73
N PHE A 72 -2.38 15.27 -1.83
CA PHE A 72 -3.73 14.73 -1.77
C PHE A 72 -4.26 14.55 -0.34
N PRO A 73 -4.75 15.63 0.31
CA PRO A 73 -5.23 15.57 1.68
C PRO A 73 -6.40 14.58 1.87
N GLY A 74 -7.28 14.49 0.87
CA GLY A 74 -8.46 13.60 0.80
C GLY A 74 -8.17 12.15 0.38
N LEU A 75 -6.90 11.73 0.31
CA LEU A 75 -6.52 10.37 -0.08
C LEU A 75 -7.25 9.27 0.71
N ALA A 76 -7.52 9.54 1.99
CA ALA A 76 -8.26 8.66 2.90
C ALA A 76 -9.65 8.24 2.41
N GLU A 77 -10.28 9.07 1.58
CA GLU A 77 -11.66 8.92 1.09
C GLU A 77 -11.71 8.72 -0.43
N ALA A 78 -10.54 8.60 -1.06
CA ALA A 78 -10.40 8.46 -2.50
C ALA A 78 -10.54 7.01 -2.94
N SER A 79 -11.13 6.77 -4.11
CA SER A 79 -11.03 5.47 -4.77
C SER A 79 -9.65 5.38 -5.44
N VAL A 80 -8.70 4.75 -4.74
CA VAL A 80 -7.33 4.59 -5.25
C VAL A 80 -7.24 3.35 -6.14
N CYS A 81 -7.72 2.20 -5.67
CA CYS A 81 -7.79 0.98 -6.46
C CYS A 81 -9.04 0.97 -7.35
N ARG A 82 -8.90 1.35 -8.63
CA ARG A 82 -10.04 1.43 -9.57
C ARG A 82 -10.70 0.07 -9.86
N SER A 83 -9.98 -1.03 -9.66
CA SER A 83 -10.52 -2.39 -9.83
C SER A 83 -11.24 -2.94 -8.59
N SER A 84 -11.40 -2.13 -7.53
CA SER A 84 -12.12 -2.52 -6.34
C SER A 84 -13.53 -1.90 -6.36
N GLU A 85 -14.54 -2.69 -6.03
CA GLU A 85 -15.87 -2.17 -5.70
C GLU A 85 -15.89 -1.38 -4.38
N GLY A 86 -14.78 -1.43 -3.63
CA GLY A 86 -14.54 -0.73 -2.37
C GLY A 86 -14.00 0.69 -2.53
N GLY A 87 -14.55 1.62 -1.75
CA GLY A 87 -14.07 2.99 -1.59
C GLY A 87 -13.02 3.10 -0.49
N ASP A 88 -12.01 2.24 -0.55
CA ASP A 88 -11.15 1.86 0.57
C ASP A 88 -10.12 2.94 0.97
N GLY A 89 -10.02 4.03 0.21
CA GLY A 89 -9.08 5.10 0.49
C GLY A 89 -7.63 4.69 0.21
N GLY A 90 -6.72 5.59 0.53
CA GLY A 90 -5.29 5.29 0.59
C GLY A 90 -4.63 5.91 1.82
N GLU A 91 -3.42 5.45 2.08
CA GLU A 91 -2.53 5.98 3.11
C GLU A 91 -1.11 6.09 2.57
N VAL A 92 -0.44 7.20 2.88
CA VAL A 92 0.98 7.36 2.55
C VAL A 92 1.80 6.65 3.61
N VAL A 93 2.72 5.79 3.18
CA VAL A 93 3.54 4.95 4.06
C VAL A 93 5.03 5.04 3.72
N VAL A 94 5.87 4.75 4.71
CA VAL A 94 7.32 4.55 4.52
C VAL A 94 7.74 3.20 5.09
N ILE A 95 8.50 2.41 4.34
CA ILE A 95 9.17 1.21 4.85
C ILE A 95 10.66 1.49 4.96
N VAL A 96 11.14 1.57 6.21
CA VAL A 96 12.56 1.80 6.52
C VAL A 96 13.30 0.46 6.56
N ASN A 97 14.58 0.49 6.17
CA ASN A 97 15.44 -0.70 6.07
C ASN A 97 14.81 -1.84 5.23
N PRO A 98 14.34 -1.59 3.99
CA PRO A 98 13.64 -2.60 3.21
C PRO A 98 14.51 -3.81 2.84
N GLY A 99 15.83 -3.64 2.77
CA GLY A 99 16.74 -4.66 2.25
C GLY A 99 16.75 -4.69 0.72
N ALA A 100 17.22 -5.78 0.14
CA ALA A 100 17.40 -5.89 -1.32
C ALA A 100 16.19 -6.48 -2.06
N ASP A 101 15.29 -7.16 -1.35
CA ASP A 101 14.11 -7.81 -1.92
C ASP A 101 12.86 -7.01 -1.56
N THR A 102 12.33 -6.26 -2.54
CA THR A 102 11.13 -5.42 -2.40
C THR A 102 9.94 -6.22 -1.88
N LYS A 103 9.72 -7.42 -2.41
CA LYS A 103 8.59 -8.28 -2.05
C LYS A 103 8.69 -8.70 -0.59
N ALA A 104 9.88 -9.15 -0.17
CA ALA A 104 10.13 -9.51 1.22
C ALA A 104 10.03 -8.30 2.16
N ALA A 105 10.43 -7.12 1.71
CA ALA A 105 10.28 -5.88 2.46
C ALA A 105 8.81 -5.56 2.75
N CYS A 106 7.96 -5.57 1.70
CA CYS A 106 6.53 -5.28 1.81
C CYS A 106 5.82 -6.28 2.72
N VAL A 107 5.99 -7.59 2.49
CA VAL A 107 5.35 -8.64 3.30
C VAL A 107 5.73 -8.53 4.78
N LYS A 108 7.02 -8.29 5.08
CA LYS A 108 7.48 -8.15 6.47
C LYS A 108 6.99 -6.86 7.13
N ALA A 109 7.07 -5.73 6.42
CA ALA A 109 6.70 -4.43 6.97
C ALA A 109 5.19 -4.31 7.24
N LEU A 110 4.36 -4.88 6.37
CA LEU A 110 2.91 -5.00 6.53
C LEU A 110 2.51 -6.09 7.53
N ALA A 111 3.48 -6.79 8.12
CA ALA A 111 3.26 -7.87 9.08
C ALA A 111 2.36 -8.99 8.55
N ILE A 112 2.48 -9.33 7.27
CA ILE A 112 1.66 -10.38 6.64
C ILE A 112 2.07 -11.74 7.23
N CYS A 113 1.07 -12.54 7.59
CA CYS A 113 1.23 -13.89 8.10
C CYS A 113 1.97 -14.78 7.10
N HIS A 114 2.65 -15.81 7.58
CA HIS A 114 3.20 -16.82 6.67
C HIS A 114 2.07 -17.68 6.08
N HIS A 115 1.11 -18.07 6.91
CA HIS A 115 -0.08 -18.86 6.57
C HIS A 115 -1.25 -18.38 7.45
N VAL A 116 -2.47 -18.68 7.05
CA VAL A 116 -3.67 -18.53 7.87
C VAL A 116 -4.39 -19.88 7.98
N GLU A 117 -5.11 -20.08 9.07
CA GLU A 117 -5.93 -21.28 9.31
C GLU A 117 -7.40 -20.87 9.14
N GLU A 118 -8.11 -21.50 8.21
CA GLU A 118 -9.50 -21.18 7.89
C GLU A 118 -10.28 -22.48 7.69
N ASP A 119 -11.37 -22.67 8.44
CA ASP A 119 -12.19 -23.89 8.44
C ASP A 119 -11.42 -25.22 8.62
N GLY A 120 -10.27 -25.16 9.30
CA GLY A 120 -9.39 -26.31 9.53
C GLY A 120 -8.44 -26.63 8.38
N GLU A 121 -8.36 -25.76 7.38
CA GLU A 121 -7.37 -25.81 6.31
C GLU A 121 -6.30 -24.72 6.49
N THR A 122 -5.05 -25.09 6.22
CA THR A 122 -3.92 -24.14 6.22
C THR A 122 -3.78 -23.50 4.83
N PHE A 123 -4.01 -22.20 4.74
CA PHE A 123 -3.79 -21.43 3.51
C PHE A 123 -2.43 -20.70 3.57
N GLY A 124 -1.52 -21.06 2.66
CA GLY A 124 -0.21 -20.43 2.55
C GLY A 124 0.78 -21.27 1.73
N PRO A 125 2.04 -20.82 1.60
CA PRO A 125 2.57 -19.58 2.16
C PRO A 125 2.07 -18.31 1.44
N LEU A 126 1.60 -17.31 2.18
CA LEU A 126 1.09 -16.06 1.62
C LEU A 126 2.16 -15.28 0.84
N PHE A 127 3.43 -15.41 1.24
CA PHE A 127 4.55 -14.82 0.51
C PHE A 127 4.60 -15.29 -0.95
N GLU A 128 4.25 -16.54 -1.27
CA GLU A 128 4.27 -17.02 -2.66
C GLU A 128 3.17 -16.38 -3.51
N ARG A 129 2.11 -15.88 -2.87
CA ARG A 129 0.99 -15.18 -3.52
C ARG A 129 1.23 -13.69 -3.70
N ALA A 130 2.24 -13.12 -3.04
CA ALA A 130 2.62 -11.72 -3.23
C ALA A 130 3.35 -11.52 -4.56
N GLU A 131 3.04 -10.41 -5.22
CA GLU A 131 3.56 -10.03 -6.53
C GLU A 131 4.12 -8.62 -6.47
N VAL A 132 5.20 -8.39 -7.23
CA VAL A 132 5.80 -7.07 -7.42
C VAL A 132 5.99 -6.87 -8.91
N THR A 133 5.36 -5.83 -9.44
CA THR A 133 5.47 -5.43 -10.85
C THR A 133 6.20 -4.10 -10.91
N GLU A 134 7.26 -4.03 -11.71
CA GLU A 134 7.98 -2.78 -11.94
C GLU A 134 7.10 -1.76 -12.66
N LYS A 135 7.26 -0.49 -12.30
CA LYS A 135 6.47 0.62 -12.82
C LYS A 135 7.35 1.84 -13.09
N ASP A 136 7.11 2.48 -14.23
CA ASP A 136 7.69 3.78 -14.55
C ASP A 136 6.69 4.89 -14.24
N TRP A 137 6.80 5.51 -13.07
CA TRP A 137 5.88 6.58 -12.66
C TRP A 137 5.90 7.79 -13.59
N SER A 138 6.96 7.99 -14.36
CA SER A 138 7.02 9.06 -15.36
C SER A 138 6.01 8.83 -16.48
N ALA A 139 5.78 7.58 -16.88
CA ALA A 139 4.78 7.21 -17.86
C ALA A 139 3.34 7.45 -17.35
N HIS A 140 3.14 7.38 -16.04
CA HIS A 140 1.85 7.60 -15.37
C HIS A 140 1.61 9.05 -14.92
N ALA A 141 2.57 9.96 -15.11
CA ALA A 141 2.53 11.32 -14.56
C ALA A 141 1.35 12.20 -15.06
N LYS A 142 0.62 11.75 -16.09
CA LYS A 142 -0.57 12.44 -16.64
C LYS A 142 -1.90 11.85 -16.18
N CYS A 143 -1.99 10.53 -15.99
CA CYS A 143 -3.23 9.83 -15.63
C CYS A 143 -3.30 9.38 -14.17
N GLY A 144 -2.17 9.33 -13.47
CA GLY A 144 -2.09 8.81 -12.12
C GLY A 144 -1.54 7.37 -12.07
N PHE A 145 -0.89 7.02 -10.96
CA PHE A 145 -0.27 5.71 -10.74
C PHE A 145 -1.25 4.54 -10.74
N ASN A 146 -2.55 4.81 -10.63
CA ASN A 146 -3.63 3.83 -10.56
C ASN A 146 -4.37 3.62 -11.90
N GLN A 147 -3.88 4.21 -12.99
CA GLN A 147 -4.43 4.05 -14.34
C GLN A 147 -3.37 3.53 -15.30
N ASP A 148 -3.80 2.75 -16.29
CA ASP A 148 -2.95 2.42 -17.43
C ASP A 148 -2.85 3.65 -18.35
N PRO A 149 -1.65 4.12 -18.73
CA PRO A 149 -1.51 5.23 -19.67
C PRO A 149 -2.07 4.93 -21.07
N GLU A 150 -2.24 3.66 -21.45
CA GLU A 150 -2.81 3.27 -22.74
C GLU A 150 -4.35 3.32 -22.75
N ASP A 151 -5.00 3.24 -21.59
CA ASP A 151 -6.46 3.19 -21.43
C ASP A 151 -7.08 4.57 -21.10
N GLN A 152 -6.38 5.68 -21.44
CA GLN A 152 -6.91 7.02 -21.22
C GLN A 152 -8.08 7.31 -22.18
N GLU A 153 -9.30 7.01 -21.75
CA GLU A 153 -10.50 7.63 -22.31
C GLU A 153 -10.55 9.10 -21.84
N GLU A 154 -11.04 10.02 -22.69
CA GLU A 154 -11.26 11.43 -22.35
C GLU A 154 -12.37 11.56 -21.28
N GLU A 155 -12.11 11.10 -20.06
CA GLU A 155 -12.99 11.30 -18.91
C GLU A 155 -12.84 12.73 -18.39
N ASP A 156 -13.97 13.35 -18.05
CA ASP A 156 -14.00 14.64 -17.38
C ASP A 156 -13.11 14.60 -16.13
N GLU A 157 -12.20 15.58 -16.01
CA GLU A 157 -11.23 15.66 -14.92
C GLU A 157 -11.92 15.82 -13.55
N ASP A 158 -12.26 14.70 -12.92
CA ASP A 158 -12.73 14.70 -11.54
C ASP A 158 -11.63 15.26 -10.62
N GLU A 159 -11.98 16.17 -9.71
CA GLU A 159 -11.04 16.79 -8.74
C GLU A 159 -10.24 15.74 -7.94
N LYS A 160 -10.85 14.57 -7.68
CA LYS A 160 -10.18 13.44 -7.01
C LYS A 160 -9.01 12.88 -7.84
N MET A 161 -9.12 12.92 -9.17
CA MET A 161 -8.07 12.46 -10.07
C MET A 161 -6.85 13.39 -10.04
N GLN A 162 -7.08 14.70 -9.88
CA GLN A 162 -5.99 15.68 -9.79
C GLN A 162 -5.06 15.40 -8.62
N GLY A 163 -5.59 14.95 -7.47
CA GLY A 163 -4.80 14.53 -6.31
C GLY A 163 -3.89 13.33 -6.62
N VAL A 164 -4.43 12.30 -7.28
CA VAL A 164 -3.64 11.12 -7.67
C VAL A 164 -2.56 11.48 -8.69
N VAL A 165 -2.89 12.31 -9.68
CA VAL A 165 -1.94 12.81 -10.69
C VAL A 165 -0.82 13.61 -10.02
N ALA A 166 -1.15 14.49 -9.06
CA ALA A 166 -0.16 15.28 -8.32
C ALA A 166 0.80 14.38 -7.52
N MET A 167 0.27 13.39 -6.79
CA MET A 167 1.11 12.40 -6.10
C MET A 167 2.01 11.62 -7.07
N THR A 168 1.48 11.24 -8.22
CA THR A 168 2.23 10.48 -9.23
C THR A 168 3.41 11.26 -9.78
N LYS A 169 3.26 12.58 -9.99
CA LYS A 169 4.38 13.46 -10.36
C LYS A 169 5.46 13.48 -9.30
N ILE A 170 5.08 13.59 -8.02
CA ILE A 170 6.04 13.51 -6.90
C ILE A 170 6.76 12.17 -6.90
N MET A 171 6.05 11.06 -7.10
CA MET A 171 6.65 9.72 -7.20
C MET A 171 7.63 9.63 -8.36
N ALA A 172 7.30 10.17 -9.54
CA ALA A 172 8.18 10.18 -10.71
C ALA A 172 9.44 11.02 -10.50
N GLU A 173 9.34 12.15 -9.80
CA GLU A 173 10.47 13.06 -9.55
C GLU A 173 11.37 12.59 -8.39
N SER A 174 10.77 12.00 -7.35
CA SER A 174 11.45 11.77 -6.06
C SER A 174 11.81 10.31 -5.79
N LEU A 175 11.19 9.36 -6.50
CA LEU A 175 11.40 7.92 -6.29
C LEU A 175 12.08 7.28 -7.49
N THR A 176 12.87 6.25 -7.18
CA THR A 176 13.53 5.40 -8.17
C THR A 176 13.01 3.97 -8.05
N ASN A 177 13.19 3.17 -9.10
CA ASN A 177 12.74 1.77 -9.13
C ASN A 177 11.27 1.62 -8.70
N GLY A 178 10.39 2.35 -9.38
CA GLY A 178 8.95 2.33 -9.10
C GLY A 178 8.38 0.92 -9.20
N PHE A 179 7.42 0.59 -8.33
CA PHE A 179 6.79 -0.72 -8.32
C PHE A 179 5.36 -0.69 -7.76
N GLN A 180 4.58 -1.66 -8.20
CA GLN A 180 3.30 -2.03 -7.59
C GLN A 180 3.47 -3.36 -6.86
N PHE A 181 3.20 -3.38 -5.57
CA PHE A 181 3.09 -4.61 -4.77
C PHE A 181 1.62 -4.95 -4.59
N THR A 182 1.28 -6.21 -4.80
CA THR A 182 -0.08 -6.76 -4.65
C THR A 182 0.01 -8.24 -4.25
N PHE A 183 -1.13 -8.91 -4.17
CA PHE A 183 -1.18 -10.37 -4.13
C PHE A 183 -1.99 -10.89 -5.34
N SER A 184 -1.92 -12.19 -5.60
CA SER A 184 -2.74 -12.88 -6.60
C SER A 184 -4.23 -12.81 -6.26
N ASP A 185 -5.08 -13.18 -7.21
CA ASP A 185 -6.54 -13.32 -7.07
C ASP A 185 -7.00 -14.29 -5.96
N TYR A 186 -6.16 -15.24 -5.56
CA TYR A 186 -6.42 -16.15 -4.44
C TYR A 186 -6.59 -15.49 -3.06
N ILE A 187 -6.32 -14.20 -2.93
CA ILE A 187 -6.62 -13.42 -1.73
C ILE A 187 -7.63 -12.37 -2.13
N SER A 188 -8.88 -12.55 -1.70
CA SER A 188 -10.01 -11.69 -2.07
C SER A 188 -9.74 -10.24 -1.68
N CYS A 189 -9.37 -10.00 -0.43
CA CYS A 189 -9.07 -8.66 0.05
C CYS A 189 -7.61 -8.57 0.48
N ALA A 190 -6.80 -7.76 -0.21
CA ALA A 190 -5.37 -7.69 0.06
C ALA A 190 -4.84 -6.26 0.00
N PRO A 191 -3.73 -5.96 0.70
CA PRO A 191 -3.06 -4.68 0.54
C PRO A 191 -2.47 -4.56 -0.87
N MET A 192 -2.50 -3.34 -1.37
CA MET A 192 -1.79 -2.93 -2.58
C MET A 192 -0.95 -1.70 -2.27
N LEU A 193 0.31 -1.70 -2.69
CA LEU A 193 1.23 -0.59 -2.47
C LEU A 193 1.81 -0.13 -3.80
N TYR A 194 1.57 1.13 -4.13
CA TYR A 194 2.24 1.83 -5.23
C TYR A 194 3.41 2.63 -4.65
N GLY A 195 4.64 2.25 -4.96
CA GLY A 195 5.79 2.82 -4.28
C GLY A 195 7.06 2.88 -5.12
N GLY A 196 8.13 3.31 -4.47
CA GLY A 196 9.47 3.34 -5.03
C GLY A 196 10.48 3.67 -3.94
N TYR A 197 11.74 3.72 -4.32
CA TYR A 197 12.85 3.96 -3.40
C TYR A 197 13.23 5.43 -3.38
N SER A 198 13.20 6.03 -2.19
CA SER A 198 13.76 7.36 -1.94
C SER A 198 15.29 7.35 -1.97
N SER A 199 15.91 8.53 -1.94
CA SER A 199 17.37 8.69 -2.05
C SER A 199 18.18 8.06 -0.90
N ASP A 200 17.55 7.79 0.25
CA ASP A 200 18.17 7.06 1.37
C ASP A 200 17.98 5.54 1.30
N GLY A 201 17.28 5.04 0.28
CA GLY A 201 17.00 3.63 0.07
C GLY A 201 15.78 3.10 0.82
N SER A 202 15.01 3.93 1.53
CA SER A 202 13.70 3.55 2.07
C SER A 202 12.65 3.50 0.97
N ILE A 203 11.65 2.63 1.14
CA ILE A 203 10.48 2.61 0.26
C ILE A 203 9.50 3.67 0.75
N VAL A 204 8.95 4.45 -0.17
CA VAL A 204 7.85 5.40 0.07
C VAL A 204 6.75 5.10 -0.93
N GLY A 205 5.49 5.19 -0.52
CA GLY A 205 4.39 4.91 -1.43
C GLY A 205 3.00 5.14 -0.86
N VAL A 206 2.00 4.79 -1.65
CA VAL A 206 0.58 4.82 -1.32
C VAL A 206 0.09 3.40 -1.12
N LEU A 207 -0.29 3.08 0.12
CA LEU A 207 -0.94 1.84 0.50
C LEU A 207 -2.45 2.00 0.35
N THR A 208 -3.10 1.02 -0.24
CA THR A 208 -4.55 0.89 -0.36
C THR A 208 -4.94 -0.58 -0.23
N SER A 209 -6.22 -0.88 -0.36
CA SER A 209 -6.75 -2.23 -0.43
C SER A 209 -7.30 -2.49 -1.82
N ARG A 210 -7.21 -3.74 -2.26
CA ARG A 210 -7.98 -4.26 -3.39
C ARG A 210 -8.96 -5.31 -2.89
N VAL A 211 -10.07 -5.43 -3.60
CA VAL A 211 -11.08 -6.47 -3.39
C VAL A 211 -11.29 -7.17 -4.73
N TRP A 212 -11.17 -8.49 -4.76
CA TRP A 212 -11.68 -9.32 -5.85
C TRP A 212 -13.00 -9.94 -5.43
N THR A 213 -13.92 -9.94 -6.38
CA THR A 213 -15.24 -10.54 -6.31
C THR A 213 -15.37 -11.63 -7.37
#